data_AF-A0A3S1SXW6-F1
#
_entry.id   AF-A0A3S1SXW6-F1
#
_cell.length_a   1.000
_cell.length_b   1.000
_cell.length_c   1.000
_cell.angle_alpha   90.00
_cell.angle_beta   90.00
_cell.angle_gamma   90.00
#
_symmetry.space_group_name_H-M   'P 1'
#
loop_
_entity.id
_entity.type
_entity.pdbx_description
1 polymer ?
#
loop_
_entity_poly.entity_id
_entity_poly.type
_entity_poly.pdbx_seq_one_letter_code
_entity_poly.pdbx_strand_id
1 'polypeptide(L)'
;MPNAAPSAAAPLIVIDLQTGMFDGRFDPPIHDADSIAERSRTLIDWARRSGRKVAFIRHDGPEGDPLAPGASGWPVWPLLGQ
;
A
#
# COMPACT_ATOMS: atom_id res chain seq x y z
N MET A 1 1.63 5.79 27.61
CA MET A 1 0.74 6.35 26.57
C MET A 1 -0.69 6.13 27.03
N PRO A 2 -1.54 7.15 27.22
CA PRO A 2 -2.93 6.91 27.54
C PRO A 2 -3.57 6.11 26.40
N ASN A 3 -4.27 5.03 26.74
CA ASN A 3 -4.99 4.15 25.83
C ASN A 3 -6.26 4.87 25.32
N ALA A 4 -6.07 5.90 24.50
CA ALA A 4 -7.19 6.56 23.83
C ALA A 4 -7.58 5.72 22.61
N ALA A 5 -8.86 5.36 22.51
CA ALA A 5 -9.37 4.73 21.30
C ALA A 5 -9.10 5.64 20.09
N PRO A 6 -8.67 5.09 18.94
CA PRO A 6 -8.45 5.88 17.75
C PRO A 6 -9.72 6.64 17.37
N SER A 7 -9.55 7.86 16.85
CA SER A 7 -10.66 8.70 16.39
C SER A 7 -11.60 7.92 15.47
N ALA A 8 -12.91 8.12 15.61
CA ALA A 8 -13.90 7.59 14.69
C ALA A 8 -13.64 8.03 13.23
N ALA A 9 -12.86 9.11 13.03
CA ALA A 9 -12.48 9.63 11.72
C ALA A 9 -11.00 9.34 11.36
N ALA A 10 -10.31 8.43 12.06
CA ALA A 10 -8.92 8.11 11.76
C ALA A 10 -8.75 7.67 10.29
N PRO A 11 -7.76 8.22 9.56
CA PRO A 11 -7.49 7.85 8.18
C PRO A 11 -6.83 6.47 8.09
N LEU A 12 -6.90 5.87 6.89
CA LEU A 12 -6.10 4.69 6.55
C LEU A 12 -4.84 5.13 5.81
N ILE A 13 -3.68 4.64 6.25
CA ILE A 13 -2.40 4.83 5.58
C ILE A 13 -1.97 3.47 5.03
N VAL A 14 -1.77 3.39 3.72
CA VAL A 14 -1.29 2.19 3.01
C VAL A 14 0.17 2.43 2.67
N ILE A 15 1.07 1.61 3.21
CA ILE A 15 2.51 1.85 3.17
C ILE A 15 3.17 0.82 2.27
N ASP A 16 3.92 1.30 1.27
CA ASP A 16 4.88 0.56 0.46
C ASP A 16 4.33 -0.69 -0.25
N LEU A 17 3.02 -0.74 -0.49
CA LEU A 17 2.41 -1.77 -1.33
C LEU A 17 2.52 -1.37 -2.81
N GLN A 18 3.76 -1.30 -3.29
CA GLN A 18 4.14 -0.96 -4.65
C GLN A 18 4.28 -2.21 -5.53
N THR A 19 4.24 -2.04 -6.84
CA THR A 19 4.22 -3.11 -7.83
C THR A 19 5.41 -4.06 -7.71
N GLY A 20 6.60 -3.53 -7.42
CA GLY A 20 7.81 -4.32 -7.23
C GLY A 20 7.74 -5.28 -6.04
N MET A 21 6.79 -5.09 -5.11
CA MET A 21 6.58 -6.01 -3.99
C MET A 21 5.76 -7.24 -4.38
N PHE A 22 5.05 -7.23 -5.52
CA PHE A 22 4.09 -8.28 -5.88
C PHE A 22 4.41 -8.98 -7.20
N ASP A 23 4.99 -8.28 -8.16
CA ASP A 23 5.11 -8.78 -9.54
C ASP A 23 6.19 -9.85 -9.76
N GLY A 24 7.05 -10.06 -8.76
CA GLY A 24 8.13 -11.07 -8.81
C GLY A 24 9.23 -10.73 -9.82
N ARG A 25 9.26 -9.50 -10.35
CA ARG A 25 10.11 -9.15 -11.50
C ARG A 25 11.57 -8.92 -11.10
N PHE A 26 11.80 -8.28 -9.96
CA PHE A 26 13.14 -7.90 -9.48
C PHE A 26 13.54 -8.70 -8.24
N ASP A 27 12.59 -8.94 -7.34
CA ASP A 27 12.72 -9.77 -6.15
C ASP A 27 11.55 -10.76 -6.08
N PRO A 28 11.66 -11.86 -5.31
CA PRO A 28 10.51 -12.69 -5.00
C PRO A 28 9.36 -11.85 -4.43
N PRO A 29 8.09 -12.14 -4.78
CA PRO A 29 6.95 -11.45 -4.19
C PRO A 29 6.98 -11.49 -2.67
N ILE A 30 6.46 -10.44 -2.03
CA ILE A 30 6.32 -10.39 -0.58
C ILE A 30 5.56 -11.63 -0.09
N HIS A 31 5.93 -12.09 1.11
CA HIS A 31 5.27 -13.23 1.73
C HIS A 31 3.74 -13.02 1.80
N ASP A 32 2.96 -14.02 1.38
CA ASP A 32 1.48 -13.99 1.38
C ASP A 32 0.90 -12.84 0.54
N ALA A 33 1.55 -12.52 -0.58
CA ALA A 33 1.21 -11.43 -1.51
C ALA A 33 -0.29 -11.33 -1.82
N ASP A 34 -0.93 -12.45 -2.17
CA ASP A 34 -2.36 -12.47 -2.52
C ASP A 34 -3.25 -12.06 -1.34
N SER A 35 -3.05 -12.67 -0.16
CA SER A 35 -3.86 -12.34 1.02
C SER A 35 -3.59 -10.92 1.52
N ILE A 36 -2.35 -10.43 1.42
CA ILE A 36 -2.02 -9.03 1.77
C ILE A 36 -2.76 -8.07 0.84
N ALA A 37 -2.76 -8.33 -0.47
CA ALA A 37 -3.47 -7.50 -1.44
C ALA A 37 -4.98 -7.51 -1.16
N GLU A 38 -5.56 -8.67 -0.90
CA GLU A 38 -7.00 -8.81 -0.62
C GLU A 38 -7.41 -8.11 0.67
N ARG A 39 -6.67 -8.32 1.77
CA ARG A 39 -6.95 -7.67 3.06
C ARG A 39 -6.79 -6.16 2.97
N SER A 40 -5.74 -5.69 2.31
CA SER A 40 -5.49 -4.26 2.08
C SER A 40 -6.62 -3.62 1.29
N ARG A 41 -7.06 -4.25 0.19
CA ARG A 41 -8.21 -3.80 -0.59
C ARG A 41 -9.48 -3.72 0.26
N THR A 42 -9.74 -4.74 1.08
CA THR A 42 -10.90 -4.76 1.99
C THR A 42 -10.89 -3.58 2.97
N LEU A 43 -9.73 -3.26 3.55
CA LEU A 43 -9.57 -2.11 4.45
C LEU A 43 -9.72 -0.77 3.73
N ILE A 44 -9.15 -0.64 2.52
CA ILE A 44 -9.29 0.55 1.67
C ILE A 44 -10.76 0.79 1.33
N ASP A 45 -11.48 -0.26 0.93
CA ASP A 45 -12.90 -0.16 0.59
C ASP A 45 -13.75 0.22 1.81
N TRP A 46 -13.45 -0.36 2.98
CA TRP A 46 -14.09 0.02 4.24
C TRP A 46 -13.84 1.49 4.59
N ALA A 47 -12.60 1.97 4.46
CA ALA A 47 -12.24 3.35 4.74
C ALA A 47 -12.99 4.30 3.80
N ARG A 48 -13.00 4.03 2.50
CA ARG A 48 -13.73 4.81 1.50
C ARG A 48 -15.24 4.83 1.77
N ARG A 49 -15.88 3.68 1.99
CA ARG A 49 -17.33 3.59 2.28
C ARG A 49 -17.75 4.30 3.57
N SER A 50 -16.83 4.41 4.52
CA SER A 50 -17.08 5.08 5.81
C SER A 50 -16.66 6.55 5.84
N GLY A 51 -16.28 7.13 4.69
CA GLY A 51 -15.90 8.53 4.57
C GLY A 51 -14.51 8.87 5.14
N ARG A 52 -13.70 7.86 5.47
CA ARG A 52 -12.33 8.05 5.95
C ARG A 52 -11.40 8.38 4.79
N LYS A 53 -10.41 9.23 5.05
CA LYS A 53 -9.34 9.50 4.08
C LYS A 53 -8.42 8.28 3.95
N VAL A 54 -7.93 8.05 2.73
CA VAL A 54 -6.94 7.03 2.43
C VAL A 54 -5.72 7.72 1.83
N ALA A 55 -4.55 7.45 2.37
CA ALA A 55 -3.27 7.93 1.85
C ALA A 55 -2.39 6.74 1.48
N PHE A 56 -1.79 6.80 0.30
CA PHE A 56 -0.78 5.83 -0.14
C PHE A 56 0.60 6.44 0.02
N ILE A 57 1.46 5.73 0.75
CA ILE A 57 2.88 6.04 0.90
C ILE A 57 3.66 5.09 -0.01
N ARG A 58 4.68 5.63 -0.67
CA ARG A 58 5.58 4.87 -1.52
C ARG A 58 7.01 5.12 -1.06
N HIS A 59 7.82 4.08 -1.15
CA HIS A 59 9.26 4.18 -1.08
C HIS A 59 9.77 4.70 -2.43
N ASP A 60 10.51 5.80 -2.38
CA ASP A 60 11.23 6.37 -3.51
C ASP A 60 12.68 5.86 -3.43
N GLY A 61 12.94 4.77 -4.16
CA GLY A 61 14.28 4.21 -4.27
C GLY A 61 15.25 5.18 -4.97
N PRO A 62 16.57 5.01 -4.77
CA PRO A 62 17.57 5.80 -5.48
C PRO A 62 17.52 5.54 -7.00
N GLU A 63 18.20 6.38 -7.79
CA GLU A 63 18.29 6.19 -9.24
C GLU A 63 18.84 4.78 -9.60
N GLY A 64 18.17 4.10 -10.53
CA GLY A 64 18.49 2.73 -10.93
C GLY A 64 17.81 1.64 -10.10
N ASP A 65 17.18 2.00 -8.97
CA ASP A 65 16.41 1.06 -8.15
C ASP A 65 15.08 0.67 -8.83
N PRO A 66 14.59 -0.58 -8.68
CA PRO A 66 13.26 -0.98 -9.15
C PRO A 66 12.09 -0.12 -8.64
N LEU A 67 12.27 0.52 -7.49
CA LEU A 67 11.35 1.46 -6.86
C LEU A 67 11.78 2.92 -7.02
N ALA A 68 12.70 3.25 -7.92
CA ALA A 68 12.96 4.66 -8.26
C ALA A 68 11.69 5.31 -8.84
N PRO A 69 11.39 6.59 -8.56
CA PRO A 69 10.24 7.28 -9.16
C PRO A 69 10.20 7.13 -10.69
N GLY A 70 9.10 6.58 -11.22
CA GLY A 70 8.92 6.29 -12.64
C GLY A 70 9.39 4.90 -13.10
N ALA A 71 10.12 4.14 -12.27
CA ALA A 71 10.45 2.75 -12.54
C ALA A 71 9.20 1.85 -12.50
N SER A 72 9.25 0.68 -13.15
CA SER A 72 8.08 -0.20 -13.26
C SER A 72 7.61 -0.77 -11.92
N GLY A 73 8.51 -0.90 -10.93
CA GLY A 73 8.15 -1.37 -9.59
C GLY A 73 7.52 -0.28 -8.71
N TRP A 74 7.70 1.00 -9.04
CA TRP A 74 7.33 2.12 -8.18
C TRP A 74 5.82 2.38 -8.00
N PRO A 75 4.93 2.20 -9.01
CA PRO A 75 3.50 2.46 -8.83
C PRO A 75 2.89 1.60 -7.73
N VAL A 76 1.85 2.11 -7.05
CA VAL A 76 1.04 1.29 -6.13
C VAL A 76 0.52 0.06 -6.86
N TRP A 77 0.50 -1.08 -6.19
CA TRP A 77 0.01 -2.32 -6.76
C TRP A 77 -1.41 -2.15 -7.32
N PRO A 78 -1.67 -2.43 -8.62
CA PRO A 78 -2.92 -2.06 -9.27
C PRO A 78 -4.18 -2.60 -8.60
N LEU A 79 -4.11 -3.77 -7.94
CA LEU A 79 -5.25 -4.38 -7.25
C LEU A 79 -5.76 -3.56 -6.05
N LEU A 80 -4.97 -2.63 -5.52
CA LEU A 80 -5.36 -1.79 -4.39
C LEU A 80 -6.24 -0.60 -4.80
N GLY A 81 -6.14 -0.18 -6.07
CA GLY A 81 -6.86 0.99 -6.62
C GLY A 81 -6.45 2.32 -5.99
N GLN A 82 -6.22 3.34 -6.81
CA GLN A 82 -5.98 4.72 -6.33
C GLN A 82 -7.28 5.53 -6.39
#